data_AF-A0A961NRT1-F1
#
_entry.id   AF-A0A961NRT1-F1
#
_cell.length_a   1.000
_cell.length_b   1.000
_cell.length_c   1.000
_cell.angle_alpha   90.00
_cell.angle_beta   90.00
_cell.angle_gamma   90.00
#
_symmetry.space_group_name_H-M   'P 1'
#
loop_
_entity.id
_entity.type
_entity.pdbx_description
1 polymer ?
#
loop_
_entity_poly.entity_id
_entity_poly.type
_entity_poly.pdbx_seq_one_letter_code
_entity_poly.pdbx_strand_id
1 'polypeptide(L)' 'MWLRLGDDEILNLHHVTSLKKIGNSSIEIRYMNPQAGRTVRFTSPEDRDAAFERVMENLIKLRLAMD' A
#
# COMPACT_ATOMS: atom_id res chain seq x y z
N MET A 1 7.66 5.75 -8.00
CA MET A 1 6.22 6.08 -8.06
C MET A 1 5.69 6.30 -6.66
N TRP A 2 5.01 7.43 -6.46
CA TRP A 2 4.35 7.79 -5.20
C TRP A 2 2.85 7.62 -5.39
N LEU A 3 2.17 6.97 -4.45
CA LEU A 3 0.73 6.73 -4.49
C LEU A 3 0.06 7.37 -3.26
N ARG A 4 -1.01 8.12 -3.50
CA ARG A 4 -1.83 8.71 -2.44
C ARG A 4 -2.96 7.73 -2.07
N LEU A 5 -3.04 7.35 -0.79
CA LEU A 5 -4.01 6.37 -0.26
C LEU A 5 -5.19 6.99 0.47
N GLY A 6 -5.15 8.30 0.70
CA GLY A 6 -6.18 9.07 1.40
C GLY A 6 -5.76 10.54 1.43
N ASP A 7 -6.29 11.31 2.38
CA ASP A 7 -6.05 12.76 2.39
C ASP A 7 -4.63 13.16 2.81
N ASP A 8 -3.98 12.38 3.66
CA ASP A 8 -2.62 12.71 4.16
C ASP A 8 -1.57 11.62 3.90
N GLU A 9 -1.94 10.55 3.20
CA GLU A 9 -1.06 9.39 3.08
C GLU A 9 -0.44 9.25 1.70
N ILE A 10 0.87 9.50 1.62
CA ILE A 10 1.69 9.22 0.44
C ILE A 10 2.55 7.97 0.70
N LEU A 11 2.56 7.07 -0.28
CA LEU A 11 3.29 5.80 -0.26
C LEU A 11 4.35 5.76 -1.36
N ASN A 12 5.60 5.44 -1.03
CA ASN A 12 6.62 5.18 -2.05
C ASN A 12 6.65 3.70 -2.43
N LEU A 13 6.19 3.39 -3.63
CA LEU A 13 6.03 2.00 -4.10
C LEU A 13 7.34 1.28 -4.44
N HIS A 14 8.44 2.00 -4.71
CA HIS A 14 9.71 1.36 -5.10
C HIS A 14 10.27 0.43 -4.02
N HIS A 15 10.04 0.80 -2.76
CA HIS A 15 10.62 0.08 -1.63
C HIS A 15 9.66 -0.91 -1.01
N VAL A 16 8.40 -0.98 -1.48
CA VAL A 16 7.40 -1.90 -0.93
C VAL A 16 7.78 -3.34 -1.28
N THR A 17 7.82 -4.19 -0.26
CA THR A 17 8.13 -5.62 -0.37
C THR A 17 6.92 -6.49 -0.06
N SER A 18 6.02 -6.04 0.81
CA SER A 18 4.83 -6.77 1.18
C SER A 18 3.68 -5.83 1.51
N LEU A 19 2.48 -6.24 1.10
CA LEU A 19 1.22 -5.56 1.37
C LEU A 19 0.25 -6.59 1.93
N LYS A 20 -0.32 -6.34 3.11
CA LYS A 20 -1.23 -7.28 3.78
C LYS A 20 -2.42 -6.56 4.39
N LYS A 21 -3.64 -7.04 4.11
CA LYS A 21 -4.84 -6.59 4.81
C LYS A 21 -4.84 -7.14 6.24
N ILE A 22 -5.05 -6.27 7.22
CA ILE A 22 -5.12 -6.63 8.65
C ILE A 22 -6.49 -6.23 9.20
N GLY A 23 -7.19 -7.22 9.75
CA GLY A 23 -8.52 -7.03 10.32
C GLY A 23 -9.48 -6.41 9.30
N ASN A 24 -10.44 -5.62 9.79
CA ASN A 24 -11.49 -5.03 8.96
C ASN A 24 -11.16 -3.61 8.45
N SER A 25 -10.08 -2.99 8.91
CA SER A 25 -9.88 -1.55 8.71
C SER A 25 -8.42 -1.16 8.54
N SER A 26 -7.52 -2.08 8.19
CA SER A 26 -6.10 -1.74 8.08
C SER A 26 -5.36 -2.47 6.96
N ILE A 27 -4.30 -1.83 6.46
CA ILE A 27 -3.31 -2.44 5.59
C ILE A 27 -1.93 -2.28 6.24
N GLU A 28 -1.24 -3.39 6.46
CA GLU A 28 0.18 -3.41 6.78
C GLU A 28 1.00 -3.34 5.49
N ILE A 29 1.96 -2.44 5.48
CA ILE A 29 2.88 -2.20 4.38
C ILE A 29 4.29 -2.39 4.91
N ARG A 30 5.03 -3.35 4.33
CA ARG A 30 6.45 -3.55 4.63
C ARG A 30 7.30 -3.06 3.49
N TYR A 31 8.43 -2.47 3.85
CA TYR A 31 9.43 -2.02 2.91
C TYR A 31 10.68 -2.90 2.99
N MET A 32 11.60 -2.72 2.05
CA MET A 32 12.91 -3.36 2.07
C MET A 32 13.67 -3.09 3.39
N ASN A 33 13.49 -1.91 3.99
CA ASN A 33 13.92 -1.68 5.37
C ASN A 33 12.81 -2.16 6.33
N PRO A 34 13.03 -3.23 7.12
CA PRO A 34 12.02 -3.77 8.03
C PRO A 34 11.57 -2.80 9.12
N GLN A 35 12.44 -1.86 9.50
CA GLN A 35 12.14 -0.83 10.51
C GLN A 35 11.21 0.26 9.98
N ALA A 36 11.00 0.33 8.66
CA ALA A 36 10.16 1.34 8.02
C ALA A 36 8.72 0.86 7.76
N GLY A 37 8.37 -0.36 8.18
CA GLY A 37 7.01 -0.88 8.04
C GLY A 37 5.97 0.04 8.68
N ARG A 38 4.81 0.17 8.05
CA ARG A 38 3.71 1.01 8.57
C ARG A 38 2.36 0.34 8.40
N THR A 39 1.43 0.74 9.25
CA THR A 39 0.03 0.31 9.18
C THR A 39 -0.83 1.51 8.85
N VAL A 40 -1.57 1.42 7.76
CA VAL A 40 -2.57 2.40 7.34
C VAL A 40 -3.92 1.97 7.88
N ARG A 41 -4.66 2.88 8.49
CA ARG A 41 -6.02 2.64 8.98
C ARG A 41 -7.04 3.29 8.07
N PHE A 42 -8.17 2.63 7.90
CA PHE A 42 -9.28 3.04 7.05
C PHE A 42 -10.56 3.10 7.87
N THR A 43 -11.47 3.98 7.47
CA THR A 43 -12.78 4.17 8.09
C THR A 43 -13.71 2.99 7.90
N SER A 44 -13.61 2.31 6.76
CA SER A 44 -14.44 1.16 6.41
C SER A 44 -13.62 0.03 5.75
N PRO A 45 -14.10 -1.22 5.81
CA PRO A 45 -13.54 -2.33 5.03
C PRO A 45 -13.50 -2.06 3.53
N GLU A 46 -14.49 -1.35 3.01
CA GLU A 46 -14.62 -1.01 1.60
C GLU A 46 -13.53 -0.02 1.16
N ASP A 47 -13.28 1.03 1.96
CA ASP A 47 -12.21 1.99 1.71
C ASP A 47 -10.83 1.31 1.73
N ARG A 48 -10.64 0.39 2.69
CA ARG A 48 -9.43 -0.44 2.79
C ARG A 48 -9.25 -1.30 1.54
N ASP A 49 -10.29 -1.98 1.09
CA ASP A 49 -10.20 -2.88 -0.07
C ASP A 49 -9.93 -2.11 -1.37
N ALA A 50 -10.63 -1.00 -1.58
CA ALA A 50 -10.38 -0.12 -2.73
C ALA A 50 -8.95 0.46 -2.74
N ALA A 51 -8.46 0.88 -1.57
CA ALA A 51 -7.07 1.33 -1.43
C ALA A 51 -6.08 0.19 -1.71
N PHE A 52 -6.34 -1.01 -1.18
CA PHE A 52 -5.48 -2.18 -1.40
C PHE A 52 -5.38 -2.56 -2.88
N GLU A 53 -6.51 -2.61 -3.59
CA GLU A 53 -6.55 -2.90 -5.02
C GLU A 53 -5.76 -1.85 -5.81
N ARG A 54 -5.98 -0.56 -5.51
CA ARG A 54 -5.24 0.52 -6.16
C ARG A 54 -3.74 0.43 -5.93
N VAL A 55 -3.28 0.08 -4.72
CA VAL A 55 -1.85 -0.16 -4.45
C VAL A 55 -1.33 -1.32 -5.29
N MET A 56 -2.06 -2.44 -5.31
CA MET A 56 -1.67 -3.64 -6.03
C MET A 56 -1.53 -3.39 -7.54
N GLU A 57 -2.51 -2.75 -8.17
CA GLU A 57 -2.45 -2.40 -9.59
C GLU A 57 -1.24 -1.53 -9.92
N ASN A 58 -0.97 -0.55 -9.06
CA ASN A 58 0.18 0.35 -9.23
C ASN A 58 1.51 -0.39 -9.00
N LEU A 59 1.59 -1.31 -8.05
CA LEU A 59 2.76 -2.17 -7.89
C LEU A 59 3.00 -3.03 -9.13
N ILE A 60 1.96 -3.65 -9.68
CA ILE A 60 2.06 -4.46 -10.90
C ILE A 60 2.57 -3.61 -12.07
N LYS A 61 1.96 -2.44 -12.32
CA LYS A 61 2.41 -1.50 -13.37
C LYS A 61 3.87 -1.09 -13.21
N LEU A 62 4.29 -0.83 -11.97
CA LEU A 62 5.68 -0.47 -11.68
C LEU A 62 6.64 -1.63 -11.97
N ARG A 63 6.28 -2.86 -11.62
CA ARG A 63 7.11 -4.04 -11.92
C ARG A 63 7.19 -4.30 -13.43
N LEU A 64 6.07 -4.22 -14.14
CA LEU A 64 6.03 -4.37 -15.59
C LEU A 64 6.82 -3.28 -16.34
N ALA A 65 6.98 -2.09 -15.76
CA ALA A 65 7.78 -1.01 -16.36
C ALA A 65 9.29 -1.09 -16.03
N MET A 66 9.69 -1.99 -15.12
CA MET A 66 11.09 -2.23 -14.75
C MET A 66 11.71 -3.42 -15.50
N ASP A 67 10.88 -4.31 -16.03
CA ASP A 67 11.24 -5.39 -16.94
C ASP A 67 11.34 -4.87 -18.39
#